data_AF-A0A072UCF3-F1
#
_entry.id   AF-A0A072UCF3-F1
#
_cell.length_a   1.000
_cell.length_b   1.000
_cell.length_c   1.000
_cell.angle_alpha   90.00
_cell.angle_beta   90.00
_cell.angle_gamma   90.00
#
_symmetry.space_group_name_H-M   'P 1'
#
loop_
_entity.id
_entity.type
_entity.pdbx_description
1 polymer ?
#
loop_
_entity_poly.entity_id
_entity_poly.type
_entity_poly.pdbx_seq_one_letter_code
_entity_poly.pdbx_strand_id
1 'polypeptide(L)'
;MKMNHLIICIFFAIAIFLCKASIAKPFLQSPTQFLPSTLEEPIAKPLEEPDVRKGRKKPPRHPQSPPGPPPPPPHLTFDHFKLAETWPPTFCKDPANNCFHDWPTINRFIIHGLWPAKKGSDELKDCDKHYHAPSTEHLNGIHTKLTDYWPSLHKAQFQVQANINFWLYEWKEHGTCSVQLLNFHDYFNVAIKLYQKHKILDILKNAGIKPGGTYSPDEISDAISKHVQFTPQIQCKKIGEISYLSEVRLCFTASKDPQYINCDHHGSLFGHECDAEVHF
;
A
#
# COMPACT_ATOMS: atom_id res chain seq x y z
N MET A 1 48.21 -3.04 -42.68
CA MET A 1 47.10 -2.24 -43.24
C MET A 1 46.73 -1.17 -42.23
N LYS A 2 47.14 0.07 -42.47
CA LYS A 2 46.71 1.28 -41.75
C LYS A 2 45.85 2.08 -42.72
N MET A 3 44.58 2.29 -42.40
CA MET A 3 43.78 3.45 -42.82
C MET A 3 42.36 3.34 -42.27
N ASN A 4 41.78 4.48 -41.90
CA ASN A 4 40.35 4.73 -41.61
C ASN A 4 39.94 4.99 -40.15
N HIS A 5 40.64 5.90 -39.46
CA HIS A 5 40.14 6.51 -38.22
C HIS A 5 39.74 8.00 -38.34
N LEU A 6 39.65 8.57 -39.55
CA LEU A 6 39.45 10.03 -39.72
C LEU A 6 38.07 10.48 -40.26
N ILE A 7 37.07 9.60 -40.41
CA ILE A 7 35.78 10.00 -41.01
C ILE A 7 34.60 10.00 -40.02
N ILE A 8 34.73 9.42 -38.83
CA ILE A 8 33.60 9.29 -37.90
C ILE A 8 33.44 10.52 -36.97
N CYS A 9 34.43 11.42 -36.90
CA CYS A 9 34.37 12.59 -36.01
C CYS A 9 33.60 13.81 -36.57
N ILE A 10 33.03 13.75 -37.78
CA ILE A 10 32.33 14.90 -38.39
C ILE A 10 30.80 14.84 -38.24
N PHE A 11 30.22 13.73 -37.80
CA PHE A 11 28.75 13.59 -37.71
C PHE A 11 28.12 14.02 -36.36
N PHE A 12 28.91 14.38 -35.34
CA PHE A 12 28.37 14.77 -34.03
C PHE A 12 28.22 16.29 -33.80
N ALA A 13 28.58 17.14 -34.78
CA ALA A 13 28.58 18.59 -34.59
C ALA A 13 27.36 19.35 -35.19
N ILE A 14 26.36 18.67 -35.77
CA ILE A 14 25.21 19.33 -36.45
C ILE A 14 23.85 18.87 -35.86
N ALA A 15 23.75 18.72 -34.53
CA ALA A 15 22.48 18.43 -33.87
C ALA A 15 22.21 19.28 -32.62
N ILE A 16 22.80 20.47 -32.53
CA ILE A 16 22.57 21.42 -31.41
C ILE A 16 21.91 22.75 -31.87
N PHE A 17 21.69 22.94 -33.17
CA PHE A 17 20.90 24.07 -33.66
C PHE A 17 19.67 23.56 -34.39
N LEU A 18 18.52 24.18 -34.10
CA LEU A 18 17.16 23.95 -34.62
C LEU A 18 16.21 23.17 -33.71
N CYS A 19 15.83 23.76 -32.58
CA CYS A 19 14.41 23.84 -32.21
C CYS A 19 14.18 24.99 -31.23
N LYS A 20 14.07 26.22 -31.75
CA LYS A 20 13.40 27.33 -31.05
C LYS A 20 12.20 27.74 -31.89
N ALA A 21 11.12 28.02 -31.17
CA ALA A 21 9.91 28.73 -31.57
C ALA A 21 8.91 27.99 -32.48
N SER A 22 7.86 27.44 -31.86
CA SER A 22 6.53 27.52 -32.46
C SER A 22 5.59 28.18 -31.46
N ILE A 23 5.11 29.35 -31.86
CA ILE A 23 4.21 30.24 -31.14
C ILE A 23 2.81 29.61 -31.20
N ALA A 24 2.19 29.42 -30.04
CA ALA A 24 0.80 29.01 -29.93
C ALA A 24 -0.11 30.04 -30.62
N LYS A 25 -0.87 29.61 -31.64
CA LYS A 25 -2.03 30.34 -32.15
C LYS A 25 -3.26 29.91 -31.37
N PRO A 26 -4.11 30.85 -30.91
CA PRO A 26 -5.35 30.53 -30.24
C PRO A 26 -6.34 29.91 -31.25
N PHE A 27 -6.87 28.75 -30.91
CA PHE A 27 -7.94 28.09 -31.65
C PHE A 27 -9.24 28.85 -31.38
N LEU A 28 -9.77 29.54 -32.40
CA LEU A 28 -11.11 30.12 -32.36
C LEU A 28 -12.13 28.99 -32.22
N GLN A 29 -12.86 28.96 -31.10
CA GLN A 29 -14.11 28.19 -31.01
C GLN A 29 -15.17 28.85 -31.89
N SER A 30 -15.68 28.09 -32.85
CA SER A 30 -16.89 28.40 -33.59
C SER A 30 -18.12 28.31 -32.67
N PRO A 31 -19.13 29.17 -32.86
CA PRO A 31 -20.32 29.18 -32.01
C PRO A 31 -21.19 27.97 -32.32
N THR A 32 -21.36 27.08 -31.35
CA THR A 32 -22.38 26.04 -31.40
C THR A 32 -23.75 26.72 -31.28
N GLN A 33 -24.52 26.66 -32.36
CA GLN A 33 -25.88 27.19 -32.41
C GLN A 33 -26.76 26.38 -31.45
N PHE A 34 -27.37 27.07 -30.49
CA PHE A 34 -28.43 26.54 -29.65
C PHE A 34 -29.67 26.28 -30.53
N LEU A 35 -30.06 25.02 -30.64
CA LEU A 35 -31.39 24.61 -31.12
C LEU A 35 -32.43 25.02 -30.07
N PRO A 36 -33.55 25.67 -30.46
CA PRO A 36 -34.62 25.97 -29.52
C PRO A 36 -35.36 24.70 -29.13
N SER A 37 -35.46 24.46 -27.83
CA SER A 37 -36.39 23.49 -27.24
C SER A 37 -37.81 23.78 -27.70
N THR A 38 -38.47 22.73 -28.18
CA THR A 38 -39.88 22.71 -28.56
C THR A 38 -40.79 23.15 -27.42
N LEU A 39 -41.84 23.88 -27.80
CA LEU A 39 -42.96 24.34 -26.99
C LEU A 39 -43.63 23.17 -26.25
N GLU A 40 -43.66 23.21 -24.92
CA GLU A 40 -44.58 22.39 -24.12
C GLU A 40 -45.94 23.13 -24.03
N GLU A 41 -46.98 22.52 -24.60
CA GLU A 41 -48.37 22.87 -24.30
C GLU A 41 -48.75 22.42 -22.88
N PRO A 42 -49.60 23.18 -22.16
CA PRO A 42 -50.05 22.79 -20.84
C PRO A 42 -51.12 21.68 -20.94
N ILE A 43 -50.75 20.48 -20.48
CA ILE A 43 -51.69 19.36 -20.29
C ILE A 43 -52.71 19.76 -19.20
N ALA A 44 -53.99 19.76 -19.58
CA ALA A 44 -55.10 19.99 -18.67
C ALA A 44 -55.15 18.92 -17.56
N LYS A 45 -55.31 19.37 -16.32
CA LYS A 45 -55.52 18.54 -15.13
C LYS A 45 -56.80 17.70 -15.27
N PRO A 46 -56.78 16.38 -15.02
CA PRO A 46 -58.02 15.60 -14.90
C PRO A 46 -58.84 16.06 -13.70
N LEU A 47 -60.16 16.13 -13.88
CA LEU A 47 -61.13 16.36 -12.81
C LEU A 47 -61.13 15.16 -11.86
N GLU A 48 -60.91 15.38 -10.56
CA GLU A 48 -61.06 14.35 -9.53
C GLU A 48 -62.54 13.94 -9.40
N GLU A 49 -62.81 12.65 -9.54
CA GLU A 49 -64.08 12.05 -9.11
C GLU A 49 -64.12 11.95 -7.58
N PRO A 50 -65.29 12.17 -6.94
CA PRO A 50 -65.43 11.99 -5.50
C PRO A 50 -65.37 10.50 -5.11
N ASP A 51 -64.40 10.13 -4.27
CA ASP A 51 -64.25 8.79 -3.70
C ASP A 51 -65.41 8.44 -2.75
N VAL A 52 -66.33 7.61 -3.24
CA VAL A 52 -67.40 6.99 -2.45
C VAL A 52 -66.90 5.65 -1.89
N ARG A 53 -66.01 5.68 -0.89
CA ARG A 53 -65.77 4.53 0.00
C ARG A 53 -65.79 4.94 1.47
N LYS A 54 -67.02 5.09 1.98
CA LYS A 54 -67.32 5.11 3.41
C LYS A 54 -66.93 3.78 4.07
N GLY A 55 -66.09 3.86 5.11
CA GLY A 55 -66.37 3.19 6.38
C GLY A 55 -65.97 1.71 6.57
N ARG A 56 -64.70 1.33 6.37
CA ARG A 56 -64.11 0.20 7.11
C ARG A 56 -63.11 0.72 8.15
N LYS A 57 -63.45 0.59 9.44
CA LYS A 57 -62.53 0.87 10.54
C LYS A 57 -61.31 -0.05 10.40
N LYS A 58 -60.11 0.52 10.29
CA LYS A 58 -58.84 -0.21 10.39
C LYS A 58 -58.80 -0.94 11.75
N PRO A 59 -58.36 -2.21 11.82
CA PRO A 59 -58.17 -2.87 13.10
C PRO A 59 -57.21 -2.07 13.98
N PRO A 60 -57.39 -2.08 15.32
CA PRO A 60 -56.43 -1.44 16.21
C PRO A 60 -55.05 -2.03 15.95
N ARG A 61 -54.07 -1.16 15.72
CA ARG A 61 -52.68 -1.54 15.48
C ARG A 61 -52.18 -2.16 16.79
N HIS A 62 -51.79 -3.44 16.77
CA HIS A 62 -51.09 -4.04 17.90
C HIS A 62 -49.89 -3.16 18.26
N PRO A 63 -49.56 -2.98 19.57
CA PRO A 63 -48.36 -2.28 19.98
C PRO A 63 -47.17 -2.91 19.26
N GLN A 64 -46.48 -2.13 18.43
CA GLN A 64 -45.24 -2.58 17.82
C GLN A 64 -44.26 -2.80 18.96
N SER A 65 -43.72 -4.01 19.04
CA SER A 65 -42.65 -4.35 19.97
C SER A 65 -41.52 -3.31 19.82
N PRO A 66 -40.83 -2.92 20.90
CA PRO A 66 -39.67 -2.05 20.79
C PRO A 66 -38.67 -2.63 19.77
N PRO A 67 -38.00 -1.79 18.97
CA PRO A 67 -36.91 -2.27 18.13
C PRO A 67 -35.91 -2.99 19.02
N GLY A 68 -35.53 -4.21 18.61
CA GLY A 68 -34.52 -4.99 19.30
C GLY A 68 -33.20 -4.22 19.40
N PRO A 69 -32.30 -4.60 20.31
CA PRO A 69 -30.98 -4.00 20.38
C PRO A 69 -30.28 -4.08 19.02
N PRO A 70 -29.45 -3.08 18.66
CA PRO A 70 -28.70 -3.11 17.42
C PRO A 70 -27.88 -4.40 17.34
N PRO A 71 -27.72 -4.99 16.14
CA PRO A 71 -26.90 -6.18 15.99
C PRO A 71 -25.49 -5.88 16.52
N PRO A 72 -24.84 -6.85 17.19
CA PRO A 72 -23.47 -6.67 17.63
C PRO A 72 -22.57 -6.30 16.43
N PRO A 73 -21.52 -5.50 16.64
CA PRO A 73 -20.58 -5.16 15.58
C PRO A 73 -20.08 -6.43 14.89
N PRO A 74 -19.88 -6.43 13.57
CA PRO A 74 -19.34 -7.59 12.86
C PRO A 74 -18.02 -8.01 13.51
N HIS A 75 -17.88 -9.29 13.85
CA HIS A 75 -16.60 -9.84 14.27
C HIS A 75 -15.61 -9.72 13.10
N LEU A 76 -14.45 -9.12 13.37
CA LEU A 76 -13.36 -9.05 12.41
C LEU A 76 -12.77 -10.44 12.21
N THR A 77 -12.33 -10.73 10.99
CA THR A 77 -11.67 -12.00 10.64
C THR A 77 -10.21 -12.06 11.09
N PHE A 78 -9.68 -10.95 11.61
CA PHE A 78 -8.31 -10.77 12.08
C PHE A 78 -8.27 -9.87 13.32
N ASP A 79 -7.18 -9.93 14.09
CA ASP A 79 -7.06 -9.26 15.39
C ASP A 79 -6.20 -8.00 15.34
N HIS A 80 -5.19 -7.98 14.46
CA HIS A 80 -4.25 -6.87 14.33
C HIS A 80 -3.64 -6.78 12.93
N PHE A 81 -2.97 -5.67 12.65
CA PHE A 81 -2.11 -5.49 11.47
C PHE A 81 -0.64 -5.59 11.85
N LYS A 82 0.20 -6.09 10.93
CA LYS A 82 1.66 -5.98 10.96
C LYS A 82 2.10 -5.11 9.79
N LEU A 83 2.73 -3.97 10.03
CA LEU A 83 3.44 -3.23 8.99
C LEU A 83 4.84 -3.79 8.89
N ALA A 84 5.12 -4.52 7.81
CA ALA A 84 6.43 -5.08 7.50
C ALA A 84 7.25 -4.07 6.71
N GLU A 85 8.45 -3.75 7.21
CA GLU A 85 9.39 -2.86 6.57
C GLU A 85 10.71 -3.58 6.26
N THR A 86 11.05 -3.70 4.98
CA THR A 86 12.23 -4.42 4.49
C THR A 86 13.45 -3.50 4.50
N TRP A 87 14.61 -4.06 4.87
CA TRP A 87 15.93 -3.46 4.67
C TRP A 87 16.48 -3.81 3.27
N PRO A 88 16.51 -2.87 2.31
CA PRO A 88 16.88 -3.17 0.93
C PRO A 88 18.29 -3.75 0.73
N PRO A 89 19.34 -3.30 1.45
CA PRO A 89 20.67 -3.89 1.32
C PRO A 89 20.72 -5.39 1.59
N THR A 90 20.02 -5.89 2.62
CA THR A 90 19.95 -7.34 2.89
C THR A 90 19.15 -8.06 1.81
N PHE A 91 18.00 -7.51 1.42
CA PHE A 91 17.18 -8.09 0.35
C PHE A 91 17.98 -8.24 -0.95
N CYS A 92 18.75 -7.22 -1.33
CA CYS A 92 19.56 -7.23 -2.56
C CYS A 92 20.90 -7.96 -2.45
N LYS A 93 21.32 -8.30 -1.23
CA LYS A 93 22.49 -9.15 -1.02
C LYS A 93 22.18 -10.62 -1.29
N ASP A 94 20.92 -11.04 -1.10
CA ASP A 94 20.49 -12.41 -1.38
C ASP A 94 20.49 -12.67 -2.90
N PRO A 95 21.32 -13.60 -3.41
CA PRO A 95 21.37 -13.93 -4.83
C PRO A 95 20.02 -14.41 -5.39
N ALA A 96 19.13 -14.94 -4.55
CA ALA A 96 17.82 -15.43 -4.95
C ALA A 96 16.87 -14.32 -5.41
N ASN A 97 17.07 -13.07 -4.96
CA ASN A 97 16.10 -12.00 -5.15
C ASN A 97 16.26 -11.21 -6.46
N ASN A 98 17.32 -11.47 -7.25
CA ASN A 98 17.58 -10.81 -8.54
C ASN A 98 17.28 -9.29 -8.50
N CYS A 99 17.94 -8.57 -7.59
CA CYS A 99 17.67 -7.16 -7.35
C CYS A 99 18.03 -6.26 -8.53
N PHE A 100 17.30 -5.14 -8.65
CA PHE A 100 17.71 -4.05 -9.54
C PHE A 100 18.98 -3.36 -8.99
N HIS A 101 19.98 -3.20 -9.84
CA HIS A 101 21.37 -2.89 -9.44
C HIS A 101 21.57 -1.48 -8.86
N ASP A 102 20.61 -0.56 -9.04
CA ASP A 102 20.70 0.82 -8.49
C ASP A 102 20.11 0.94 -7.06
N TRP A 103 19.48 -0.11 -6.52
CA TRP A 103 18.99 -0.14 -5.13
C TRP A 103 20.05 -0.12 -4.01
N PRO A 104 21.35 -0.42 -4.19
CA PRO A 104 22.37 -0.24 -3.15
C PRO A 104 22.43 1.19 -2.58
N THR A 105 21.76 2.15 -3.23
CA THR A 105 21.68 3.55 -2.80
C THR A 105 20.54 3.87 -1.83
N ILE A 106 19.54 2.98 -1.64
CA ILE A 106 18.49 3.20 -0.64
C ILE A 106 19.03 2.90 0.75
N ASN A 107 19.30 3.97 1.49
CA ASN A 107 19.70 3.93 2.88
C ASN A 107 18.50 4.23 3.80
N ARG A 108 17.44 3.42 3.68
CA ARG A 108 16.26 3.42 4.57
C ARG A 108 15.49 2.11 4.43
N PHE A 109 14.72 1.76 5.45
CA PHE A 109 13.68 0.75 5.34
C PHE A 109 12.60 1.20 4.36
N ILE A 110 11.96 0.26 3.65
CA ILE A 110 10.82 0.50 2.77
C ILE A 110 9.66 -0.41 3.15
N ILE A 111 8.43 -0.03 2.79
CA ILE A 111 7.27 -0.87 3.04
C ILE A 111 7.39 -2.15 2.21
N HIS A 112 7.23 -3.30 2.88
CA HIS A 112 6.96 -4.59 2.24
C HIS A 112 5.47 -4.81 2.17
N GLY A 113 4.76 -4.67 3.31
CA GLY A 113 3.31 -4.70 3.31
C GLY A 113 2.64 -4.48 4.65
N LEU A 114 1.31 -4.41 4.61
CA LEU A 114 0.44 -4.25 5.78
C LEU A 114 -0.40 -5.52 5.91
N TRP A 115 -0.08 -6.38 6.85
CA TRP A 115 -0.62 -7.74 6.86
C TRP A 115 -1.58 -7.95 8.02
N PRO A 116 -2.87 -8.23 7.76
CA PRO A 116 -3.81 -8.69 8.78
C PRO A 116 -3.33 -10.00 9.41
N ALA A 117 -3.40 -10.14 10.72
CA ALA A 117 -2.98 -11.35 11.43
C ALA A 117 -3.94 -11.67 12.58
N LYS A 118 -4.03 -12.95 12.94
CA LYS A 118 -4.69 -13.36 14.18
C LYS A 118 -3.68 -13.43 15.31
N LYS A 119 -4.16 -13.22 16.54
CA LYS A 119 -3.36 -13.38 17.74
C LYS A 119 -2.87 -14.81 17.81
N GLY A 120 -1.57 -15.00 18.09
CA GLY A 120 -1.05 -16.36 18.16
C GLY A 120 -0.96 -17.07 16.80
N SER A 121 -1.00 -16.37 15.65
CA SER A 121 -0.73 -16.97 14.35
C SER A 121 0.15 -16.11 13.44
N ASP A 122 0.54 -16.70 12.31
CA ASP A 122 1.06 -15.98 11.15
C ASP A 122 0.01 -15.05 10.54
N GLU A 123 0.46 -14.18 9.64
CA GLU A 123 -0.41 -13.30 8.86
C GLU A 123 -1.40 -14.07 7.96
N LEU A 124 -2.57 -13.49 7.79
CA LEU A 124 -3.60 -14.00 6.88
C LEU A 124 -3.18 -13.73 5.42
N LYS A 125 -3.46 -14.72 4.58
CA LYS A 125 -3.18 -14.72 3.14
C LYS A 125 -4.39 -15.25 2.36
N ASP A 126 -4.53 -14.79 1.12
CA ASP A 126 -5.45 -15.31 0.09
C ASP A 126 -6.93 -15.39 0.58
N CYS A 127 -7.44 -14.28 1.14
CA CYS A 127 -8.78 -14.25 1.74
C CYS A 127 -9.92 -14.07 0.72
N ASP A 128 -9.63 -13.67 -0.51
CA ASP A 128 -10.62 -13.52 -1.58
C ASP A 128 -10.47 -14.63 -2.65
N LYS A 129 -11.30 -15.68 -2.52
CA LYS A 129 -11.32 -16.82 -3.45
C LYS A 129 -11.84 -16.46 -4.85
N HIS A 130 -12.48 -15.31 -5.00
CA HIS A 130 -13.01 -14.81 -6.27
C HIS A 130 -12.35 -13.48 -6.63
N TYR A 131 -11.04 -13.40 -6.36
CA TYR A 131 -10.27 -12.19 -6.57
C TYR A 131 -10.33 -11.68 -8.00
N HIS A 132 -10.75 -10.42 -8.13
CA HIS A 132 -10.63 -9.66 -9.35
C HIS A 132 -9.67 -8.49 -9.11
N ALA A 133 -8.60 -8.44 -9.90
CA ALA A 133 -7.61 -7.37 -9.78
C ALA A 133 -8.27 -5.99 -9.98
N PRO A 134 -8.13 -5.08 -9.01
CA PRO A 134 -8.62 -3.71 -9.15
C PRO A 134 -7.96 -3.00 -10.33
N SER A 135 -8.68 -2.05 -10.94
CA SER A 135 -8.08 -1.16 -11.94
C SER A 135 -6.93 -0.37 -11.32
N THR A 136 -5.84 -0.19 -12.07
CA THR A 136 -4.70 0.63 -11.64
C THR A 136 -5.08 2.10 -11.45
N GLU A 137 -6.18 2.55 -12.03
CA GLU A 137 -6.76 3.88 -11.79
C GLU A 137 -7.14 4.11 -10.32
N HIS A 138 -7.41 3.04 -9.56
CA HIS A 138 -7.66 3.16 -8.12
C HIS A 138 -6.39 3.49 -7.31
N LEU A 139 -5.21 3.50 -7.94
CA LEU A 139 -3.95 3.99 -7.36
C LEU A 139 -3.70 5.48 -7.68
N ASN A 140 -4.60 6.13 -8.42
CA ASN A 140 -4.49 7.55 -8.73
C ASN A 140 -4.44 8.37 -7.45
N GLY A 141 -3.54 9.36 -7.41
CA GLY A 141 -3.31 10.21 -6.23
C GLY A 141 -2.37 9.62 -5.17
N ILE A 142 -2.14 8.30 -5.16
CA ILE A 142 -1.20 7.64 -4.23
C ILE A 142 0.03 7.02 -4.91
N HIS A 143 0.02 6.90 -6.23
CA HIS A 143 1.10 6.30 -7.02
C HIS A 143 2.50 6.86 -6.68
N THR A 144 2.66 8.18 -6.56
CA THR A 144 3.95 8.80 -6.23
C THR A 144 4.45 8.37 -4.85
N LYS A 145 3.56 8.36 -3.85
CA LYS A 145 3.92 7.93 -2.48
C LYS A 145 4.24 6.44 -2.43
N LEU A 146 3.50 5.61 -3.17
CA LEU A 146 3.80 4.18 -3.27
C LEU A 146 5.12 3.93 -3.97
N THR A 147 5.43 4.67 -5.04
CA THR A 147 6.72 4.56 -5.73
C THR A 147 7.88 4.92 -4.81
N ASP A 148 7.68 5.91 -3.94
CA ASP A 148 8.72 6.36 -3.01
C ASP A 148 8.83 5.40 -1.81
N TYR A 149 7.74 5.09 -1.12
CA TYR A 149 7.80 4.35 0.15
C TYR A 149 7.66 2.83 0.03
N TRP A 150 7.09 2.34 -1.06
CA TRP A 150 6.78 0.92 -1.27
C TRP A 150 7.25 0.42 -2.66
N PRO A 151 8.49 0.70 -3.11
CA PRO A 151 8.95 0.21 -4.40
C PRO A 151 9.17 -1.32 -4.39
N SER A 152 9.03 -1.95 -5.55
CA SER A 152 9.51 -3.31 -5.76
C SER A 152 11.03 -3.32 -5.86
N LEU A 153 11.71 -4.20 -5.11
CA LEU A 153 13.16 -4.32 -5.18
C LEU A 153 13.65 -5.23 -6.32
N HIS A 154 12.76 -6.01 -6.92
CA HIS A 154 13.07 -6.94 -7.99
C HIS A 154 13.45 -6.21 -9.28
N LYS A 155 14.44 -6.76 -9.99
CA LYS A 155 14.79 -6.30 -11.33
C LYS A 155 13.66 -6.58 -12.31
N ALA A 156 13.31 -5.56 -13.09
CA ALA A 156 12.37 -5.68 -14.21
C ALA A 156 12.80 -4.81 -15.39
N GLN A 157 12.20 -5.07 -16.56
CA GLN A 157 12.39 -4.23 -17.74
C GLN A 157 11.86 -2.81 -17.50
N PHE A 158 10.73 -2.69 -16.80
CA PHE A 158 10.12 -1.42 -16.44
C PHE A 158 9.79 -1.40 -14.96
N GLN A 159 10.50 -0.56 -14.19
CA GLN A 159 10.35 -0.50 -12.74
C GLN A 159 8.94 -0.09 -12.29
N VAL A 160 8.27 0.78 -13.07
CA VAL A 160 6.87 1.16 -12.82
C VAL A 160 5.95 -0.06 -12.85
N GLN A 161 6.14 -0.97 -13.80
CA GLN A 161 5.34 -2.19 -13.88
C GLN A 161 5.65 -3.15 -12.72
N ALA A 162 6.93 -3.27 -12.33
CA ALA A 162 7.32 -4.07 -11.18
C ALA A 162 6.67 -3.58 -9.88
N ASN A 163 6.63 -2.26 -9.70
CA ASN A 163 5.96 -1.63 -8.57
C ASN A 163 4.45 -1.92 -8.58
N ILE A 164 3.77 -1.70 -9.70
CA ILE A 164 2.32 -1.99 -9.84
C ILE A 164 2.02 -3.46 -9.55
N ASN A 165 2.80 -4.38 -10.12
CA ASN A 165 2.63 -5.81 -9.89
C ASN A 165 2.82 -6.17 -8.41
N PHE A 166 3.81 -5.55 -7.75
CA PHE A 166 4.06 -5.78 -6.33
C PHE A 166 2.91 -5.27 -5.45
N TRP A 167 2.39 -4.07 -5.72
CA TRP A 167 1.24 -3.54 -4.97
C TRP A 167 -0.01 -4.40 -5.16
N LEU A 168 -0.31 -4.81 -6.41
CA LEU A 168 -1.44 -5.68 -6.68
C LEU A 168 -1.29 -7.06 -6.04
N TYR A 169 -0.06 -7.58 -5.94
CA TYR A 169 0.25 -8.81 -5.22
C TYR A 169 -0.02 -8.64 -3.72
N GLU A 170 0.53 -7.61 -3.09
CA GLU A 170 0.32 -7.34 -1.66
C GLU A 170 -1.16 -7.11 -1.32
N TRP A 171 -1.90 -6.44 -2.21
CA TRP A 171 -3.35 -6.34 -2.06
C TRP A 171 -4.03 -7.70 -2.16
N LYS A 172 -3.74 -8.47 -3.21
CA LYS A 172 -4.36 -9.79 -3.43
C LYS A 172 -4.13 -10.71 -2.24
N GLU A 173 -2.87 -10.86 -1.83
CA GLU A 173 -2.47 -11.81 -0.81
C GLU A 173 -2.91 -11.33 0.58
N HIS A 174 -2.73 -10.06 0.93
CA HIS A 174 -2.93 -9.57 2.30
C HIS A 174 -4.06 -8.56 2.43
N GLY A 175 -4.12 -7.58 1.53
CA GLY A 175 -5.12 -6.51 1.60
C GLY A 175 -6.56 -7.01 1.55
N THR A 176 -6.84 -8.04 0.76
CA THR A 176 -8.17 -8.69 0.67
C THR A 176 -8.64 -9.25 2.01
N CYS A 177 -7.73 -9.60 2.92
CA CYS A 177 -8.07 -10.05 4.28
C CYS A 177 -8.58 -8.93 5.19
N SER A 178 -8.43 -7.67 4.78
CA SER A 178 -8.77 -6.48 5.57
C SER A 178 -10.02 -5.74 5.11
N VAL A 179 -10.76 -6.27 4.13
CA VAL A 179 -11.90 -5.59 3.48
C VAL A 179 -13.04 -5.20 4.41
N GLN A 180 -13.15 -5.81 5.60
CA GLN A 180 -14.10 -5.39 6.64
C GLN A 180 -13.78 -3.99 7.19
N LEU A 181 -12.54 -3.51 7.04
CA LEU A 181 -12.06 -2.22 7.53
C LEU A 181 -11.52 -1.32 6.41
N LEU A 182 -10.72 -1.85 5.50
CA LEU A 182 -9.96 -1.09 4.51
C LEU A 182 -10.32 -1.57 3.10
N ASN A 183 -10.81 -0.67 2.25
CA ASN A 183 -10.89 -0.94 0.82
C ASN A 183 -9.48 -0.83 0.19
N PHE A 184 -9.39 -1.15 -1.11
CA PHE A 184 -8.13 -1.11 -1.87
C PHE A 184 -7.32 0.17 -1.66
N HIS A 185 -7.96 1.33 -1.79
CA HIS A 185 -7.28 2.62 -1.68
C HIS A 185 -6.92 2.97 -0.23
N ASP A 186 -7.82 2.65 0.73
CA ASP A 186 -7.58 2.89 2.15
C ASP A 186 -6.44 2.02 2.70
N TYR A 187 -6.30 0.78 2.22
CA TYR A 187 -5.23 -0.14 2.59
C TYR A 187 -3.84 0.48 2.38
N PHE A 188 -3.59 0.99 1.17
CA PHE A 188 -2.32 1.64 0.85
C PHE A 188 -2.12 2.95 1.60
N ASN A 189 -3.17 3.79 1.73
CA ASN A 189 -3.05 5.05 2.46
C ASN A 189 -2.76 4.85 3.94
N VAL A 190 -3.41 3.87 4.57
CA VAL A 190 -3.15 3.52 5.97
C VAL A 190 -1.72 3.01 6.12
N ALA A 191 -1.26 2.09 5.28
CA ALA A 191 0.12 1.61 5.33
C ALA A 191 1.15 2.74 5.21
N ILE A 192 0.97 3.64 4.22
CA ILE A 192 1.83 4.81 4.05
C ILE A 192 1.77 5.74 5.27
N LYS A 193 0.57 6.02 5.80
CA LYS A 193 0.40 6.87 6.99
C LYS A 193 1.14 6.29 8.19
N LEU A 194 1.07 4.98 8.39
CA LEU A 194 1.77 4.30 9.49
C LEU A 194 3.29 4.36 9.31
N TYR A 195 3.79 4.03 8.12
CA TYR A 195 5.21 4.11 7.76
C TYR A 195 5.79 5.52 7.98
N GLN A 196 5.05 6.57 7.62
CA GLN A 196 5.52 7.94 7.75
C GLN A 196 5.63 8.44 9.19
N LYS A 197 5.05 7.76 10.19
CA LYS A 197 5.11 8.19 11.60
C LYS A 197 6.56 8.18 12.12
N HIS A 198 7.32 7.15 11.80
CA HIS A 198 8.66 6.94 12.32
C HIS A 198 9.57 6.31 11.27
N LYS A 199 10.84 6.74 11.24
CA LYS A 199 11.85 6.15 10.39
C LYS A 199 12.69 5.17 11.21
N ILE A 200 12.51 3.87 11.00
CA ILE A 200 13.20 2.82 11.75
C ILE A 200 14.72 3.02 11.74
N LEU A 201 15.30 3.36 10.58
CA LEU A 201 16.74 3.60 10.47
C LEU A 201 17.21 4.76 11.37
N ASP A 202 16.44 5.83 11.49
CA ASP A 202 16.80 6.97 12.33
C ASP A 202 16.72 6.61 13.81
N ILE A 203 15.71 5.82 14.20
CA ILE A 203 15.59 5.28 15.57
C ILE A 203 16.82 4.45 15.92
N LEU A 204 17.21 3.50 15.06
CA LEU A 204 18.37 2.64 15.28
C LEU A 204 19.66 3.47 15.36
N LYS A 205 19.88 4.40 14.42
CA LYS A 205 21.06 5.27 14.41
C LYS A 205 21.19 6.09 15.68
N ASN A 206 20.07 6.63 16.20
CA ASN A 206 20.04 7.40 17.44
C ASN A 206 20.36 6.54 18.67
N ALA A 207 20.11 5.24 18.61
CA ALA A 207 20.51 4.26 19.62
C ALA A 207 21.95 3.75 19.43
N GLY A 208 22.69 4.21 18.42
CA GLY A 208 24.04 3.76 18.10
C GLY A 208 24.09 2.50 17.21
N ILE A 209 22.95 2.01 16.76
CA ILE A 209 22.82 0.84 15.87
C ILE A 209 22.85 1.33 14.42
N LYS A 210 23.89 0.96 13.66
CA LYS A 210 24.16 1.51 12.33
C LYS A 210 24.46 0.39 11.33
N PRO A 211 24.10 0.57 10.04
CA PRO A 211 24.53 -0.34 8.99
C PRO A 211 26.07 -0.47 8.96
N GLY A 212 26.56 -1.68 8.72
CA GLY A 212 27.95 -2.12 8.85
C GLY A 212 28.30 -2.73 10.21
N GLY A 213 27.37 -2.78 11.17
CA GLY A 213 27.59 -3.32 12.51
C GLY A 213 27.00 -4.71 12.72
N THR A 214 27.29 -5.28 13.89
CA THR A 214 26.71 -6.54 14.37
C THR A 214 26.06 -6.30 15.73
N TYR A 215 24.84 -6.79 15.89
CA TYR A 215 24.00 -6.55 17.06
C TYR A 215 23.18 -7.79 17.39
N SER A 216 22.77 -7.96 18.63
CA SER A 216 21.76 -8.96 18.97
C SER A 216 20.36 -8.52 18.50
N PRO A 217 19.44 -9.46 18.22
CA PRO A 217 18.05 -9.13 17.91
C PRO A 217 17.37 -8.33 19.02
N ASP A 218 17.71 -8.61 20.27
CA ASP A 218 17.19 -7.93 21.46
C ASP A 218 17.64 -6.47 21.50
N GLU A 219 18.90 -6.16 21.22
CA GLU A 219 19.39 -4.77 21.15
C GLU A 219 18.63 -3.95 20.09
N ILE A 220 18.39 -4.54 18.92
CA ILE A 220 17.62 -3.90 17.83
C ILE A 220 16.16 -3.69 18.29
N SER A 221 15.54 -4.72 18.86
CA SER A 221 14.17 -4.69 19.37
C SER A 221 14.00 -3.64 20.47
N ASP A 222 14.91 -3.58 21.43
CA ASP A 222 14.88 -2.65 22.56
C ASP A 222 15.05 -1.20 22.11
N ALA A 223 15.97 -0.95 21.16
CA ALA A 223 16.16 0.38 20.58
C ALA A 223 14.87 0.92 19.94
N ILE A 224 14.17 0.07 19.19
CA ILE A 224 12.89 0.42 18.57
C ILE A 224 11.80 0.57 19.64
N SER A 225 11.68 -0.40 20.54
CA SER A 225 10.67 -0.42 21.61
C SER A 225 10.75 0.81 22.50
N LYS A 226 11.96 1.27 22.83
CA LYS A 226 12.17 2.49 23.63
C LYS A 226 11.62 3.74 22.96
N HIS A 227 11.63 3.80 21.62
CA HIS A 227 11.12 4.95 20.87
C HIS A 227 9.62 4.85 20.61
N VAL A 228 9.14 3.71 20.12
CA VAL A 228 7.73 3.54 19.73
C VAL A 228 6.83 3.12 20.89
N GLN A 229 7.41 2.70 22.02
CA GLN A 229 6.74 2.20 23.25
C GLN A 229 6.05 0.84 23.11
N PHE A 230 6.33 0.10 22.03
CA PHE A 230 5.76 -1.21 21.76
C PHE A 230 6.81 -2.14 21.14
N THR A 231 6.70 -3.42 21.45
CA THR A 231 7.66 -4.44 21.00
C THR A 231 7.48 -4.74 19.51
N PRO A 232 8.52 -4.56 18.66
CA PRO A 232 8.48 -4.96 17.26
C PRO A 232 8.76 -6.46 17.08
N GLN A 233 8.54 -6.97 15.87
CA GLN A 233 9.08 -8.26 15.44
C GLN A 233 10.32 -8.02 14.57
N ILE A 234 11.47 -8.58 14.97
CA ILE A 234 12.71 -8.56 14.18
C ILE A 234 12.75 -9.79 13.29
N GLN A 235 13.11 -9.61 12.02
CA GLN A 235 13.23 -10.69 11.05
C GLN A 235 14.61 -10.66 10.40
N CYS A 236 15.20 -11.84 10.26
CA CYS A 236 16.54 -12.00 9.72
C CYS A 236 16.58 -12.96 8.54
N LYS A 237 17.59 -12.78 7.71
CA LYS A 237 17.86 -13.62 6.56
C LYS A 237 19.29 -14.15 6.64
N LYS A 238 19.43 -15.47 6.60
CA LYS A 238 20.74 -16.12 6.49
C LYS A 238 21.20 -16.09 5.03
N ILE A 239 22.38 -15.51 4.77
CA ILE A 239 23.02 -15.47 3.45
C ILE A 239 24.41 -16.09 3.61
N GLY A 240 24.56 -17.33 3.14
CA GLY A 240 25.66 -18.19 3.56
C GLY A 240 25.50 -18.54 5.04
N GLU A 241 26.58 -18.39 5.81
CA GLU A 241 26.58 -18.62 7.26
C GLU A 241 26.21 -17.39 8.09
N ILE A 242 26.04 -16.22 7.45
CA ILE A 242 25.85 -14.95 8.15
C ILE A 242 24.36 -14.59 8.21
N SER A 243 23.87 -14.28 9.41
CA SER A 243 22.52 -13.74 9.62
C SER A 243 22.50 -12.22 9.43
N TYR A 244 21.59 -11.72 8.60
CA TYR A 244 21.43 -10.30 8.31
C TYR A 244 20.05 -9.81 8.72
N LEU A 245 19.96 -8.59 9.27
CA LEU A 245 18.69 -7.92 9.51
C LEU A 245 17.99 -7.71 8.17
N SER A 246 16.83 -8.33 7.96
CA SER A 246 16.13 -8.27 6.69
C SER A 246 14.87 -7.43 6.75
N GLU A 247 14.14 -7.46 7.87
CA GLU A 247 12.86 -6.80 8.01
C GLU A 247 12.55 -6.51 9.48
N VAL A 248 11.81 -5.42 9.72
CA VAL A 248 11.23 -5.09 11.01
C VAL A 248 9.73 -4.98 10.83
N ARG A 249 8.95 -5.57 11.74
CA ARG A 249 7.49 -5.44 11.74
C ARG A 249 7.00 -4.71 12.96
N LEU A 250 6.12 -3.73 12.74
CA LEU A 250 5.42 -2.98 13.78
C LEU A 250 3.95 -3.41 13.79
N CYS A 251 3.37 -3.62 14.97
CA CYS A 251 2.01 -4.14 15.09
C CYS A 251 1.01 -3.06 15.49
N PHE A 252 -0.22 -3.19 14.97
CA PHE A 252 -1.28 -2.19 15.17
C PHE A 252 -2.66 -2.82 15.38
N THR A 253 -3.54 -2.14 16.10
CA THR A 253 -4.93 -2.56 16.27
C THR A 253 -5.67 -2.73 14.95
N ALA A 254 -6.54 -3.74 14.86
CA ALA A 254 -7.46 -3.90 13.72
C ALA A 254 -8.56 -2.82 13.74
N SER A 255 -8.27 -1.67 13.14
CA SER A 255 -9.22 -0.56 13.00
C SER A 255 -8.94 0.27 11.74
N LYS A 256 -9.82 1.22 11.41
CA LYS A 256 -9.59 2.16 10.30
C LYS A 256 -8.53 3.23 10.60
N ASP A 257 -8.19 3.43 11.88
CA ASP A 257 -7.08 4.29 12.31
C ASP A 257 -6.17 3.52 13.28
N PRO A 258 -5.33 2.61 12.76
CA PRO A 258 -4.58 1.68 13.59
C PRO A 258 -3.64 2.39 14.58
N GLN A 259 -3.67 1.92 15.82
CA GLN A 259 -2.78 2.37 16.91
C GLN A 259 -1.78 1.27 17.24
N TYR A 260 -0.58 1.65 17.66
CA TYR A 260 0.47 0.68 17.99
C TYR A 260 0.02 -0.29 19.10
N ILE A 261 0.47 -1.54 18.97
CA ILE A 261 0.38 -2.59 19.98
C ILE A 261 1.68 -3.39 19.97
N ASN A 262 1.94 -4.17 21.02
CA ASN A 262 3.04 -5.13 21.00
C ASN A 262 2.79 -6.19 19.93
N CYS A 263 3.82 -6.51 19.17
CA CYS A 263 3.81 -7.71 18.34
C CYS A 263 3.85 -8.96 19.24
N ASP A 264 3.05 -9.97 18.89
CA ASP A 264 3.14 -11.27 19.55
C ASP A 264 4.51 -11.90 19.24
N HIS A 265 5.20 -12.40 20.27
CA HIS A 265 6.39 -13.22 20.10
C HIS A 265 5.96 -14.63 19.66
N HIS A 266 6.03 -14.90 18.36
CA HIS A 266 6.05 -16.29 17.90
C HIS A 266 7.48 -16.79 17.91
N GLY A 267 7.77 -17.76 18.78
CA GLY A 267 8.84 -18.70 18.53
C GLY A 267 8.51 -19.41 17.22
N SER A 268 9.19 -19.05 16.14
CA SER A 268 8.79 -19.49 14.81
C SER A 268 8.94 -21.00 14.69
N LEU A 269 7.84 -21.71 14.48
CA LEU A 269 7.87 -23.10 14.03
C LEU A 269 8.30 -23.24 12.55
N PHE A 270 8.37 -22.12 11.81
CA PHE A 270 8.85 -22.09 10.43
C PHE A 270 9.70 -20.83 10.20
N GLY A 271 11.02 -21.06 10.16
CA GLY A 271 12.09 -20.12 10.49
C GLY A 271 12.35 -18.95 9.54
N HIS A 272 12.44 -17.77 10.16
CA HIS A 272 13.47 -16.75 9.90
C HIS A 272 14.01 -16.27 11.25
N GLU A 273 14.38 -17.23 12.09
CA GLU A 273 14.95 -16.95 13.39
C GLU A 273 16.30 -16.24 13.20
N CYS A 274 16.45 -15.12 13.88
CA CYS A 274 17.71 -14.41 13.93
C CYS A 274 18.72 -15.25 14.72
N ASP A 275 19.97 -15.29 14.24
CA ASP A 275 21.06 -15.82 15.05
C ASP A 275 21.30 -14.85 16.22
N ALA A 276 22.05 -15.29 17.24
CA ALA A 276 22.38 -14.45 18.40
C ALA A 276 23.10 -13.14 18.01
N GLU A 277 23.80 -13.16 16.87
CA GLU A 277 24.44 -12.01 16.25
C GLU A 277 23.88 -11.79 14.84
N VAL A 278 23.44 -10.57 14.57
CA VAL A 278 22.83 -10.16 13.31
C VAL A 278 23.61 -9.00 12.72
N HIS A 279 24.00 -9.15 11.45
CA HIS A 279 24.62 -8.07 10.69
C HIS A 279 23.55 -7.11 10.17
N PHE A 280 23.73 -5.82 10.44
CA PHE A 280 22.91 -4.75 9.90
C PHE A 280 23.67 -3.99 8.80
#